data_AF-A0A946I588-F1
#
_entry.id   AF-A0A946I588-F1
#
_cell.length_a   1.000
_cell.length_b   1.000
_cell.length_c   1.000
_cell.angle_alpha   90.00
_cell.angle_beta   90.00
_cell.angle_gamma   90.00
#
_symmetry.space_group_name_H-M   'P 1'
#
loop_
_entity.id
_entity.type
_entity.pdbx_description
1 polymer ?
#
loop_
_entity_poly.entity_id
_entity_poly.type
_entity_poly.pdbx_seq_one_letter_code
_entity_poly.pdbx_strand_id
1 'polypeptide(L)'
;MTHFLKTDDNPDGHRLEDILVMVRGDMIKRAVLILDDDRPEARKVLANNVQIMSMLTECIDLAEENTTVLTKAFGPSQPGKPRIGES
;
A
#
# COMPACT_ATOMS: atom_id res chain seq x y z
N MET A 1 5.43 17.36 -4.08
CA MET A 1 6.06 16.03 -4.21
C MET A 1 5.49 15.09 -3.16
N THR A 2 5.21 13.83 -3.50
CA THR A 2 4.84 12.82 -2.49
C THR A 2 6.08 12.43 -1.69
N HIS A 3 6.10 12.70 -0.38
CA HIS A 3 7.26 12.43 0.47
C HIS A 3 7.61 10.93 0.62
N PHE A 4 6.66 10.04 0.32
CA PHE A 4 6.77 8.62 0.67
C PHE A 4 7.08 7.72 -0.52
N LEU A 5 6.55 8.04 -1.70
CA LEU A 5 6.70 7.18 -2.88
C LEU A 5 8.00 7.46 -3.61
N LYS A 6 8.55 6.41 -4.23
CA LYS A 6 9.69 6.52 -5.12
C LYS A 6 9.31 7.31 -6.37
N THR A 7 9.96 8.44 -6.56
CA THR A 7 9.83 9.32 -7.73
C THR A 7 11.21 9.77 -8.18
N ASP A 8 11.31 10.47 -9.31
CA ASP A 8 12.60 11.04 -9.74
C ASP A 8 13.16 12.01 -8.70
N ASP A 9 12.29 12.80 -8.07
CA ASP A 9 12.66 13.71 -6.98
C ASP A 9 12.76 13.05 -5.59
N ASN A 10 12.50 11.74 -5.48
CA ASN A 10 12.58 10.96 -4.24
C ASN A 10 13.08 9.54 -4.54
N PRO A 11 14.35 9.38 -4.93
CA PRO A 11 14.89 8.09 -5.38
C PRO A 11 14.93 7.02 -4.27
N ASP A 12 14.97 7.46 -3.01
CA ASP A 12 14.98 6.62 -1.81
C ASP A 12 13.57 6.34 -1.25
N GLY A 13 12.52 6.80 -1.94
CA GLY A 13 11.13 6.52 -1.57
C GLY A 13 10.77 5.03 -1.68
N HIS A 14 9.62 4.68 -1.10
CA HIS A 14 9.08 3.32 -1.12
C HIS A 14 8.26 3.05 -2.38
N ARG A 15 8.15 1.78 -2.77
CA ARG A 15 7.13 1.38 -3.76
C ARG A 15 5.75 1.45 -3.12
N LEU A 16 4.72 1.56 -3.94
CA LEU A 16 3.35 1.66 -3.44
C LEU A 16 2.94 0.42 -2.65
N GLU A 17 3.25 -0.76 -3.18
CA GLU A 17 2.98 -2.05 -2.53
C GLU A 17 3.65 -2.14 -1.14
N ASP A 18 4.86 -1.63 -0.99
CA ASP A 18 5.59 -1.64 0.29
C ASP A 18 4.87 -0.78 1.35
N ILE A 19 4.37 0.40 0.96
CA ILE A 19 3.61 1.29 1.85
C ILE A 19 2.28 0.64 2.23
N LEU A 20 1.56 0.08 1.26
CA LEU A 20 0.25 -0.53 1.53
C LEU A 20 0.37 -1.74 2.47
N VAL A 21 1.41 -2.56 2.30
CA VAL A 21 1.74 -3.65 3.22
C VAL A 21 2.03 -3.12 4.64
N MET A 22 2.80 -2.04 4.75
CA MET A 22 3.09 -1.39 6.04
C MET A 22 1.81 -0.88 6.72
N VAL A 23 0.94 -0.18 5.97
CA VAL A 23 -0.34 0.34 6.48
C VAL A 23 -1.23 -0.81 6.96
N ARG A 24 -1.37 -1.88 6.16
CA ARG A 24 -2.15 -3.07 6.54
C ARG A 24 -1.60 -3.69 7.84
N GLY A 25 -0.28 -3.81 7.97
CA GLY A 25 0.36 -4.34 9.18
C GLY A 25 0.05 -3.51 10.43
N ASP A 26 0.09 -2.19 10.32
CA ASP A 26 -0.24 -1.29 11.43
C ASP A 26 -1.74 -1.30 11.79
N MET A 27 -2.62 -1.49 10.80
CA MET A 27 -4.05 -1.69 11.04
C MET A 27 -4.32 -2.98 11.82
N ILE A 28 -3.64 -4.08 11.48
CA ILE A 28 -3.77 -5.34 12.22
C ILE A 28 -3.41 -5.14 13.69
N LYS A 29 -2.27 -4.49 13.97
CA LYS A 29 -1.84 -4.20 15.36
C LYS A 29 -2.91 -3.42 16.13
N ARG A 30 -3.54 -2.43 15.49
CA ARG A 30 -4.62 -1.62 16.11
C ARG A 30 -5.91 -2.42 16.29
N ALA A 31 -6.27 -3.28 15.34
CA ALA A 31 -7.44 -4.14 15.44
C ALA A 31 -7.32 -5.14 16.61
N VAL A 32 -6.13 -5.68 16.85
CA VAL A 32 -5.84 -6.57 17.99
C VAL A 32 -6.13 -5.89 19.34
N LEU A 33 -5.87 -4.59 19.47
CA LEU A 33 -6.09 -3.85 20.73
C LEU A 33 -7.58 -3.73 21.12
N ILE A 34 -8.50 -3.88 20.15
CA ILE A 34 -9.95 -3.74 20.37
C ILE A 34 -10.71 -5.04 20.08
N LEU A 35 -10.00 -6.16 19.92
CA LEU A 35 -10.58 -7.44 19.49
C LEU A 35 -11.65 -7.96 20.45
N ASP A 36 -11.39 -7.86 21.76
CA ASP A 36 -12.28 -8.36 22.83
C ASP A 36 -13.14 -7.23 23.46
N ASP A 37 -13.23 -6.07 22.82
CA ASP A 37 -14.03 -4.95 23.30
C ASP A 37 -15.49 -5.07 22.82
N ASP A 38 -16.37 -5.41 23.76
CA ASP A 38 -17.79 -5.68 23.49
C ASP A 38 -18.64 -4.43 23.26
N ARG A 39 -18.08 -3.23 23.43
CA ARG A 39 -18.82 -1.99 23.16
C ARG A 39 -19.24 -1.92 21.69
N PRO A 40 -20.48 -1.50 21.37
CA PRO A 40 -20.96 -1.43 19.99
C PRO A 40 -20.05 -0.61 19.06
N GLU A 41 -19.45 0.46 19.57
CA GLU A 41 -18.52 1.32 18.85
C GLU A 41 -17.25 0.56 18.46
N ALA A 42 -16.68 -0.21 19.39
CA ALA A 42 -15.47 -0.99 19.14
C ALA A 42 -15.74 -2.10 18.10
N ARG A 43 -16.85 -2.81 18.23
CA ARG A 43 -17.29 -3.80 17.23
C ARG A 43 -17.47 -3.18 15.84
N LYS A 44 -18.06 -1.99 15.75
CA LYS A 44 -18.23 -1.28 14.48
C LYS A 44 -16.89 -0.86 13.86
N VAL A 45 -15.97 -0.34 14.68
CA VAL A 45 -14.62 0.03 14.22
C VAL A 45 -13.85 -1.20 13.74
N LEU A 46 -13.91 -2.32 14.48
CA LEU A 46 -13.26 -3.57 14.09
C LEU A 46 -13.82 -4.10 12.76
N ALA A 47 -15.13 -4.11 12.58
CA ALA A 47 -15.77 -4.52 11.32
C ALA A 47 -15.31 -3.64 10.13
N ASN A 48 -15.25 -2.32 10.32
CA ASN A 48 -14.75 -1.40 9.29
C ASN A 48 -13.26 -1.65 8.99
N ASN A 49 -12.43 -1.89 10.02
CA ASN A 49 -11.02 -2.20 9.84
C ASN A 49 -10.82 -3.49 9.02
N VAL A 50 -11.60 -4.53 9.29
CA VAL A 50 -11.58 -5.78 8.50
C VAL A 50 -11.90 -5.50 7.03
N GLN A 51 -12.93 -4.71 6.76
CA GLN A 51 -13.30 -4.33 5.38
C GLN A 51 -12.18 -3.53 4.69
N ILE A 52 -11.57 -2.56 5.39
CA ILE A 52 -10.45 -1.78 4.85
C ILE A 52 -9.24 -2.68 4.56
N MET A 53 -8.92 -3.63 5.44
CA MET A 53 -7.82 -4.57 5.20
C MET A 53 -8.06 -5.49 3.99
N SER A 54 -9.31 -5.84 3.70
CA SER A 54 -9.68 -6.54 2.46
C SER A 54 -9.36 -5.68 1.23
N MET A 55 -9.83 -4.42 1.21
CA MET A 55 -9.54 -3.49 0.11
C MET A 55 -8.04 -3.22 -0.05
N LEU A 56 -7.29 -3.10 1.06
CA LEU A 56 -5.84 -2.96 1.02
C LEU A 56 -5.16 -4.18 0.39
N THR A 57 -5.69 -5.38 0.60
CA THR A 57 -5.17 -6.59 -0.04
C THR A 57 -5.34 -6.52 -1.55
N GLU A 58 -6.53 -6.16 -2.03
CA GLU A 58 -6.77 -5.95 -3.46
C GLU A 58 -5.87 -4.84 -4.04
N CYS A 59 -5.66 -3.74 -3.32
CA CYS A 59 -4.74 -2.68 -3.75
C CYS A 59 -3.28 -3.14 -3.84
N ILE A 60 -2.82 -3.99 -2.90
CA ILE A 60 -1.47 -4.56 -2.92
C ILE A 60 -1.30 -5.45 -4.15
N ASP A 61 -2.24 -6.36 -4.38
CA ASP A 61 -2.20 -7.28 -5.53
C ASP A 61 -2.14 -6.51 -6.86
N LEU A 62 -2.99 -5.47 -7.01
CA LEU A 62 -2.97 -4.60 -8.19
C LEU A 62 -1.65 -3.82 -8.34
N ALA A 63 -1.07 -3.35 -7.24
CA ALA A 63 0.21 -2.63 -7.28
C ALA A 63 1.37 -3.55 -7.68
N GLU A 64 1.41 -4.79 -7.16
CA GLU A 64 2.40 -5.79 -7.53
C GLU A 64 2.24 -6.25 -8.99
N GLU A 65 1.00 -6.40 -9.47
CA GLU A 65 0.71 -6.69 -10.87
C GLU A 65 1.20 -5.56 -11.78
N ASN A 66 0.93 -4.30 -11.43
CA ASN A 66 1.45 -3.14 -12.16
C ASN A 66 2.97 -3.15 -12.24
N THR A 67 3.67 -3.40 -11.12
CA THR A 67 5.13 -3.53 -11.10
C THR A 67 5.61 -4.66 -12.00
N THR A 68 4.91 -5.78 -12.02
CA THR A 68 5.23 -6.94 -12.88
C THR A 68 5.04 -6.60 -14.36
N VAL A 69 3.91 -5.99 -14.73
CA VAL A 69 3.61 -5.55 -16.10
C VAL A 69 4.67 -4.59 -16.61
N LEU A 70 5.01 -3.56 -15.82
CA LEU A 70 6.02 -2.58 -16.19
C LEU A 70 7.41 -3.20 -16.32
N THR A 71 7.79 -4.08 -15.40
CA THR A 71 9.08 -4.78 -15.45
C THR A 71 9.19 -5.67 -16.67
N LYS A 72 8.12 -6.38 -17.02
CA LYS A 72 8.08 -7.23 -18.21
C LYS A 72 8.16 -6.44 -19.52
N ALA A 73 7.50 -5.28 -19.58
CA ALA A 73 7.44 -4.47 -20.80
C ALA A 73 8.67 -3.58 -21.01
N PHE A 74 9.23 -3.02 -19.94
CA PHE A 74 10.25 -1.96 -20.02
C PHE A 74 11.54 -2.28 -19.24
N GLY A 75 11.60 -3.42 -18.55
CA GLY A 75 12.70 -3.77 -17.67
C GLY A 75 12.61 -3.10 -16.28
N PRO A 76 13.65 -3.24 -15.45
CA PRO A 76 13.68 -2.65 -14.12
C PRO A 76 13.63 -1.12 -14.17
N SER A 77 13.10 -0.50 -13.10
CA SER A 77 13.05 0.96 -12.97
C SER A 77 14.45 1.57 -13.02
N GLN A 78 14.62 2.64 -13.80
CA GLN A 78 15.86 3.41 -13.89
C GLN A 78 15.66 4.78 -13.22
N PRO A 79 16.61 5.24 -12.38
CA PRO A 79 16.51 6.56 -11.78
C PRO A 79 16.45 7.68 -12.82
N GLY A 80 15.56 8.66 -12.63
CA GLY A 80 15.49 9.86 -13.48
C GLY A 80 14.90 9.61 -14.86
N LYS A 81 14.27 8.45 -15.10
CA LYS A 81 13.63 8.13 -16.38
C LYS A 81 12.26 7.49 -16.14
N PRO A 82 11.16 8.13 -16.60
CA PRO A 82 9.85 7.51 -16.53
C PRO A 82 9.83 6.23 -17.39
N ARG A 83 9.28 5.14 -16.83
CA ARG A 83 9.02 3.90 -17.60
C ARG A 83 7.85 4.08 -18.58
N ILE A 84 6.87 4.89 -18.18
CA ILE A 84 5.69 5.27 -18.96
C ILE A 84 5.34 6.73 -18.66
N GLY A 85 4.74 7.43 -19.62
CA GLY A 85 4.39 8.84 -19.50
C GLY A 85 5.55 9.80 -19.79
N GLU A 86 5.26 11.09 -19.67
CA GLU A 86 6.24 12.19 -19.82
C GLU A 86 6.58 12.75 -18.44
N SER A 87 7.84 13.14 -18.25
CA SER A 87 8.38 13.75 -17.03
C SER A 87 8.23 15.26 -17.01
#